data_AF-A0A066VVI1-F1
#
_entry.id   AF-A0A066VVI1-F1
#
_cell.length_a   1.000
_cell.length_b   1.000
_cell.length_c   1.000
_cell.angle_alpha   90.00
_cell.angle_beta   90.00
_cell.angle_gamma   90.00
#
_symmetry.space_group_name_H-M   'P 1'
#
loop_
_entity.id
_entity.type
_entity.pdbx_description
1 polymer ?
#
loop_
_entity_poly.entity_id
_entity_poly.type
_entity_poly.pdbx_seq_one_letter_code
_entity_poly.pdbx_strand_id
1 'polypeptide(L)'
;MSASGTGGLQRRRVPGSSAAPSTSWAAGAVADLDEDTPPRSHTSTPVHQENGGESRSSWDVGSSSRTRRRDGDLGNPNSPGIASFSRSGGGGQSITVTDDRGRRVAYDPRDLNDDKETNEHPHLTLMEEILLLGLKDRAGYLSFWNDNISYALRGCILLELVLRKRIAVTKDPSRRRFAVQDRILEVIGSKMTGEVLLDEALKVMKACDEPMSCSQWVDLLSGETWNWMKIGFQMKQVRERLAKGLVDKGILRTEKRNFLLFDMATHPVADTATKDAVLKRILVLLTSSSSSVHANIFYREEKADVTFRVTRALCLLCCAFAANVLENALTHLTYEARETAFQKADDIMNEFSQWPMAPQTPGGGIGAAPTAASASGARMNGTGIGEGSVLTDTYEEASMGVGVTELARAIRNDYSKADESQYEAIAGLLATLAKMDSLI
;
A
#
# COMPACT_ATOMS: atom_id res chain seq x y z
N MET A 1 -69.76 -41.62 -30.67
CA MET A 1 -69.07 -42.56 -31.58
C MET A 1 -67.70 -42.84 -30.99
N SER A 2 -67.41 -44.13 -30.75
CA SER A 2 -66.11 -44.84 -30.63
C SER A 2 -64.84 -43.97 -30.56
N ALA A 3 -64.02 -43.97 -29.50
CA ALA A 3 -63.23 -45.05 -28.85
C ALA A 3 -62.04 -45.59 -29.69
N SER A 4 -60.92 -45.83 -28.97
CA SER A 4 -59.65 -46.54 -29.28
C SER A 4 -58.44 -45.64 -29.60
N GLY A 5 -57.26 -45.80 -28.98
CA GLY A 5 -56.79 -46.73 -27.95
C GLY A 5 -55.35 -46.38 -27.52
N THR A 6 -55.05 -46.45 -26.20
CA THR A 6 -54.12 -47.39 -25.53
C THR A 6 -52.63 -47.01 -25.60
N GLY A 7 -51.82 -47.01 -24.52
CA GLY A 7 -51.92 -47.78 -23.28
C GLY A 7 -51.26 -47.15 -22.04
N GLY A 8 -51.60 -47.75 -20.89
CA GLY A 8 -51.36 -47.32 -19.50
C GLY A 8 -49.93 -47.48 -18.97
N LEU A 9 -49.60 -46.80 -17.85
CA LEU A 9 -49.77 -47.21 -16.42
C LEU A 9 -48.74 -48.31 -16.05
N GLN A 10 -47.97 -48.30 -14.95
CA GLN A 10 -48.18 -47.76 -13.61
C GLN A 10 -46.91 -47.93 -12.74
N ARG A 11 -46.67 -46.98 -11.83
CA ARG A 11 -46.07 -47.05 -10.47
C ARG A 11 -45.02 -48.13 -10.08
N ARG A 12 -43.95 -47.66 -9.40
CA ARG A 12 -43.63 -48.09 -8.02
C ARG A 12 -42.85 -47.01 -7.22
N ARG A 13 -42.99 -47.07 -5.89
CA ARG A 13 -42.74 -46.06 -4.86
C ARG A 13 -41.61 -46.56 -3.90
N VAL A 14 -40.65 -45.68 -3.55
CA VAL A 14 -39.84 -45.46 -2.29
C VAL A 14 -39.04 -46.65 -1.69
N PRO A 15 -38.04 -46.53 -0.74
CA PRO A 15 -37.57 -45.35 0.04
C PRO A 15 -36.05 -45.18 0.38
N GLY A 16 -35.66 -43.99 0.89
CA GLY A 16 -34.94 -43.80 2.17
C GLY A 16 -33.39 -43.70 2.24
N SER A 17 -32.86 -42.55 2.72
CA SER A 17 -31.85 -42.36 3.80
C SER A 17 -31.34 -40.90 3.75
N SER A 18 -31.83 -39.98 4.60
CA SER A 18 -31.47 -39.67 5.99
C SER A 18 -30.10 -38.96 6.15
N ALA A 19 -30.20 -37.67 6.49
CA ALA A 19 -29.15 -36.74 6.87
C ALA A 19 -28.47 -37.09 8.20
N ALA A 20 -27.24 -36.61 8.39
CA ALA A 20 -26.60 -36.43 9.68
C ALA A 20 -25.59 -35.25 9.63
N PRO A 21 -25.27 -34.60 10.77
CA PRO A 21 -25.00 -33.17 10.83
C PRO A 21 -23.53 -32.77 11.02
N SER A 22 -23.28 -31.48 10.80
CA SER A 22 -22.06 -30.72 11.09
C SER A 22 -21.79 -30.62 12.59
N THR A 23 -20.57 -30.97 13.03
CA THR A 23 -20.09 -30.75 14.39
C THR A 23 -19.00 -29.68 14.44
N SER A 24 -19.24 -28.72 15.33
CA SER A 24 -18.36 -27.70 15.90
C SER A 24 -17.06 -28.26 16.48
N TRP A 25 -15.96 -27.50 16.39
CA TRP A 25 -14.79 -27.69 17.24
C TRP A 25 -14.49 -26.44 18.08
N ALA A 26 -14.49 -26.67 19.40
CA ALA A 26 -13.97 -25.80 20.43
C ALA A 26 -12.73 -26.48 21.06
N ALA A 27 -11.76 -25.63 21.41
CA ALA A 27 -10.60 -25.77 22.30
C ALA A 27 -10.29 -27.13 23.00
N GLY A 28 -9.00 -27.48 23.02
CA GLY A 28 -8.45 -28.40 24.04
C GLY A 28 -7.03 -28.91 23.79
N ALA A 29 -6.08 -28.35 24.54
CA ALA A 29 -4.92 -28.96 25.21
C ALA A 29 -4.02 -30.02 24.51
N VAL A 30 -2.74 -29.63 24.40
CA VAL A 30 -1.49 -30.35 24.78
C VAL A 30 -1.61 -31.85 25.16
N ALA A 31 -0.92 -32.72 24.43
CA ALA A 31 -0.23 -33.90 24.96
C ALA A 31 0.78 -34.46 23.93
N ASP A 32 1.92 -34.92 24.47
CA ASP A 32 3.12 -35.44 23.84
C ASP A 32 2.94 -36.67 22.95
N LEU A 33 3.78 -36.80 21.92
CA LEU A 33 4.28 -38.09 21.43
C LEU A 33 5.74 -37.96 20.95
N ASP A 34 6.57 -38.84 21.53
CA ASP A 34 7.98 -39.11 21.29
C ASP A 34 8.29 -39.78 19.93
N GLU A 35 9.60 -39.83 19.63
CA GLU A 35 10.32 -40.56 18.56
C GLU A 35 10.10 -40.03 17.12
N ASP A 36 11.13 -39.62 16.37
CA ASP A 36 12.30 -40.43 16.02
C ASP A 36 13.46 -39.54 15.51
N THR A 37 14.69 -39.80 15.97
CA THR A 37 15.92 -39.15 15.49
C THR A 37 16.83 -40.21 14.84
N PRO A 38 17.46 -39.91 13.68
CA PRO A 38 18.86 -40.33 13.50
C PRO A 38 19.71 -39.30 12.69
N PRO A 39 21.04 -39.47 12.54
CA PRO A 39 22.03 -39.07 13.52
C PRO A 39 23.00 -37.98 13.00
N ARG A 40 23.65 -37.29 13.94
CA ARG A 40 24.82 -36.42 13.71
C ARG A 40 26.06 -37.26 13.41
N SER A 41 26.82 -36.89 12.38
CA SER A 41 28.22 -37.29 12.21
C SER A 41 29.15 -36.10 12.47
N HIS A 42 30.03 -36.29 13.44
CA HIS A 42 31.17 -35.41 13.73
C HIS A 42 32.34 -35.78 12.83
N THR A 43 33.01 -34.79 12.24
CA THR A 43 34.46 -34.86 11.98
C THR A 43 35.07 -33.49 12.28
N SER A 44 36.18 -33.55 13.01
CA SER A 44 36.88 -32.42 13.60
C SER A 44 38.26 -32.28 12.94
N THR A 45 38.65 -31.03 12.67
CA THR A 45 40.03 -30.46 12.68
C THR A 45 41.03 -30.81 11.55
N PRO A 46 42.09 -29.98 11.31
CA PRO A 46 42.52 -28.75 12.01
C PRO A 46 42.83 -27.51 11.13
N VAL A 47 43.00 -26.42 11.88
CA VAL A 47 43.56 -25.10 11.56
C VAL A 47 45.01 -25.18 11.07
N HIS A 48 45.36 -24.37 10.07
CA HIS A 48 46.73 -23.90 9.84
C HIS A 48 46.76 -22.37 9.92
N GLN A 49 47.58 -21.88 10.84
CA GLN A 49 47.93 -20.49 11.09
C GLN A 49 49.38 -20.35 10.63
N GLU A 50 49.66 -19.46 9.68
CA GLU A 50 51.03 -18.98 9.44
C GLU A 50 51.03 -17.46 9.29
N ASN A 51 51.94 -16.89 10.08
CA ASN A 51 52.28 -15.48 10.18
C ASN A 51 53.14 -15.02 9.00
N GLY A 52 53.06 -13.72 8.71
CA GLY A 52 54.26 -12.93 8.42
C GLY A 52 54.31 -12.29 7.04
N GLY A 53 54.58 -10.97 7.02
CA GLY A 53 55.16 -10.32 5.86
C GLY A 53 54.60 -8.94 5.53
N GLU A 54 55.04 -7.93 6.28
CA GLU A 54 55.05 -6.54 5.81
C GLU A 54 55.77 -6.45 4.46
N SER A 55 55.21 -5.71 3.51
CA SER A 55 56.00 -5.01 2.48
C SER A 55 55.18 -3.89 1.84
N ARG A 56 55.54 -2.66 2.24
CA ARG A 56 55.30 -1.45 1.47
C ARG A 56 56.06 -1.55 0.14
N SER A 57 55.38 -1.32 -0.98
CA SER A 57 56.06 -0.97 -2.23
C SER A 57 55.35 0.21 -2.88
N SER A 58 56.03 1.35 -2.78
CA SER A 58 55.89 2.52 -3.63
C SER A 58 55.94 2.14 -5.11
N TRP A 59 55.04 2.70 -5.90
CA TRP A 59 55.22 2.85 -7.35
C TRP A 59 54.95 4.30 -7.71
N ASP A 60 56.02 5.09 -7.61
CA ASP A 60 56.23 6.28 -8.43
C ASP A 60 56.30 5.84 -9.90
N VAL A 61 55.37 6.34 -10.73
CA VAL A 61 55.59 6.48 -12.17
C VAL A 61 55.18 7.89 -12.55
N GLY A 62 56.19 8.74 -12.69
CA GLY A 62 56.06 10.02 -13.35
C GLY A 62 55.72 9.81 -14.83
N SER A 63 54.75 10.58 -15.31
CA SER A 63 54.67 10.92 -16.72
C SER A 63 54.48 12.42 -16.84
N SER A 64 55.55 13.05 -17.31
CA SER A 64 55.60 14.44 -17.72
C SER A 64 54.82 14.59 -19.01
N SER A 65 53.80 15.44 -19.04
CA SER A 65 53.37 16.08 -20.29
C SER A 65 53.05 17.55 -20.04
N ARG A 66 53.97 18.38 -20.53
CA ARG A 66 53.79 19.82 -20.73
C ARG A 66 52.75 20.01 -21.83
N THR A 67 51.66 20.70 -21.53
CA THR A 67 50.92 21.44 -22.56
C THR A 67 50.73 22.88 -22.11
N ARG A 68 51.03 23.76 -23.06
CA ARG A 68 51.23 25.19 -22.92
C ARG A 68 49.92 25.89 -22.54
N ARG A 69 50.07 26.91 -21.69
CA ARG A 69 49.13 28.03 -21.57
C ARG A 69 48.87 28.63 -22.95
N ARG A 70 47.60 28.93 -23.23
CA ARG A 70 47.22 30.06 -24.08
C ARG A 70 46.09 30.79 -23.36
N ASP A 71 46.41 32.03 -23.01
CA ASP A 71 45.50 33.02 -22.46
C ASP A 71 44.37 33.36 -23.43
N GLY A 72 43.25 33.81 -22.86
CA GLY A 72 42.31 34.69 -23.52
C GLY A 72 40.85 34.26 -23.40
N ASP A 73 40.18 34.62 -22.29
CA ASP A 73 39.00 35.47 -22.43
C ASP A 73 38.70 36.23 -21.12
N LEU A 74 38.41 37.51 -21.27
CA LEU A 74 38.07 38.47 -20.22
C LEU A 74 36.55 38.55 -20.12
N GLY A 75 35.97 38.15 -18.99
CA GLY A 75 34.52 38.21 -18.73
C GLY A 75 34.17 38.61 -17.30
N ASN A 76 33.98 39.91 -17.11
CA ASN A 76 33.26 40.69 -16.09
C ASN A 76 32.74 40.00 -14.78
N PRO A 77 32.98 40.55 -13.57
CA PRO A 77 32.47 40.02 -12.30
C PRO A 77 31.14 40.69 -11.93
N ASN A 78 30.01 40.27 -12.53
CA ASN A 78 28.69 40.59 -11.96
C ASN A 78 27.57 39.71 -12.53
N SER A 79 27.42 38.48 -12.03
CA SER A 79 26.21 37.66 -12.19
C SER A 79 26.09 36.69 -11.01
N PRO A 80 24.99 36.70 -10.24
CA PRO A 80 24.76 35.71 -9.19
C PRO A 80 24.30 34.39 -9.83
N GLY A 81 24.94 33.28 -9.46
CA GLY A 81 24.46 31.92 -9.72
C GLY A 81 24.78 31.35 -11.10
N ILE A 82 26.05 31.09 -11.42
CA ILE A 82 26.41 30.24 -12.57
C ILE A 82 26.80 28.86 -12.06
N ALA A 83 25.96 27.86 -12.33
CA ALA A 83 26.32 26.45 -12.20
C ALA A 83 27.45 26.14 -13.19
N SER A 84 28.67 25.92 -12.70
CA SER A 84 29.79 25.49 -13.55
C SER A 84 29.75 23.98 -13.73
N PHE A 85 29.45 23.50 -14.93
CA PHE A 85 29.48 22.08 -15.26
C PHE A 85 30.92 21.62 -15.52
N SER A 86 31.56 20.95 -14.56
CA SER A 86 32.85 20.29 -14.80
C SER A 86 32.65 18.80 -15.03
N ARG A 87 32.88 18.33 -16.27
CA ARG A 87 32.98 16.89 -16.56
C ARG A 87 34.35 16.39 -16.09
N SER A 88 34.38 15.63 -15.00
CA SER A 88 35.54 14.81 -14.67
C SER A 88 35.43 13.47 -15.41
N GLY A 89 36.49 13.06 -16.10
CA GLY A 89 36.53 11.81 -16.85
C GLY A 89 36.54 10.62 -15.90
N GLY A 90 35.38 9.97 -15.75
CA GLY A 90 35.22 8.74 -14.98
C GLY A 90 33.82 8.60 -14.38
N GLY A 91 32.88 8.04 -15.15
CA GLY A 91 31.68 7.33 -14.66
C GLY A 91 30.61 8.02 -13.81
N GLY A 92 30.81 9.24 -13.30
CA GLY A 92 29.83 9.95 -12.46
C GLY A 92 29.74 11.43 -12.80
N GLN A 93 28.55 11.92 -13.14
CA GLN A 93 28.30 13.36 -13.15
C GLN A 93 28.22 13.80 -11.68
N SER A 94 29.04 14.75 -11.25
CA SER A 94 28.85 15.43 -9.96
C SER A 94 28.69 16.92 -10.24
N ILE A 95 27.66 17.52 -9.67
CA ILE A 95 27.37 18.96 -9.79
C ILE A 95 28.11 19.62 -8.64
N THR A 96 28.97 20.60 -8.92
CA THR A 96 29.61 21.37 -7.85
C THR A 96 28.81 22.65 -7.64
N VAL A 97 28.17 22.78 -6.48
CA VAL A 97 27.44 24.01 -6.11
C VAL A 97 28.28 24.77 -5.09
N THR A 98 28.35 26.09 -5.25
CA THR A 98 28.96 26.98 -4.27
C THR A 98 27.85 27.53 -3.38
N ASP A 99 27.90 27.22 -2.09
CA ASP A 99 27.03 27.82 -1.08
C ASP A 99 27.36 29.32 -0.92
N ASP A 100 26.43 30.10 -0.38
CA ASP A 100 26.54 31.55 -0.14
C ASP A 100 27.75 31.90 0.77
N ARG A 101 28.27 30.90 1.49
CA ARG A 101 29.48 30.98 2.33
C ARG A 101 30.78 30.62 1.58
N GLY A 102 30.74 30.47 0.26
CA GLY A 102 31.89 30.15 -0.59
C GLY A 102 32.40 28.72 -0.47
N ARG A 103 31.66 27.81 0.16
CA ARG A 103 32.03 26.39 0.25
C ARG A 103 31.60 25.67 -1.02
N ARG A 104 32.56 24.99 -1.67
CA ARG A 104 32.31 24.12 -2.82
C ARG A 104 31.85 22.76 -2.29
N VAL A 105 30.58 22.43 -2.51
CA VAL A 105 30.01 21.12 -2.18
C VAL A 105 29.88 20.33 -3.47
N ALA A 106 30.56 19.18 -3.53
CA ALA A 106 30.35 18.22 -4.61
C ALA A 106 29.05 17.47 -4.34
N TYR A 107 28.14 17.52 -5.30
CA TYR A 107 26.79 17.01 -5.19
C TYR A 107 26.61 15.88 -6.21
N ASP A 108 26.22 14.67 -5.78
CA ASP A 108 25.78 13.64 -6.72
C ASP A 108 24.37 14.01 -7.21
N PRO A 109 24.10 14.15 -8.52
CA PRO A 109 22.77 14.44 -9.03
C PRO A 109 21.69 13.42 -8.60
N ARG A 110 22.08 12.24 -8.11
CA ARG A 110 21.18 11.27 -7.46
C ARG A 110 20.84 11.59 -6.01
N ASP A 111 21.67 12.39 -5.34
CA ASP A 111 21.43 12.85 -3.97
C ASP A 111 20.46 14.04 -3.91
N LEU A 112 19.98 14.55 -5.07
CA LEU A 112 18.94 15.59 -5.20
C LEU A 112 17.59 14.92 -4.86
N ASN A 113 17.47 14.40 -3.63
CA ASN A 113 16.20 14.36 -2.97
C ASN A 113 15.74 15.81 -2.88
N ASP A 114 14.91 16.21 -3.84
CA ASP A 114 14.12 17.41 -3.74
C ASP A 114 13.40 17.37 -2.39
N ASP A 115 13.91 18.09 -1.39
CA ASP A 115 13.37 18.13 -0.04
C ASP A 115 11.87 18.44 -0.07
N LYS A 116 11.39 19.12 -1.12
CA LYS A 116 9.97 19.35 -1.37
C LYS A 116 9.20 18.04 -1.59
N GLU A 117 9.69 17.15 -2.46
CA GLU A 117 9.04 15.86 -2.73
C GLU A 117 9.08 14.96 -1.50
N THR A 118 10.18 14.96 -0.74
CA THR A 118 10.26 14.21 0.52
C THR A 118 9.25 14.74 1.55
N ASN A 119 9.02 16.05 1.59
CA ASN A 119 8.02 16.68 2.47
C ASN A 119 6.56 16.52 1.99
N GLU A 120 6.32 16.03 0.76
CA GLU A 120 4.97 15.74 0.27
C GLU A 120 4.41 14.39 0.77
N HIS A 121 5.24 13.57 1.43
CA HIS A 121 4.91 12.22 1.85
C HIS A 121 4.98 12.07 3.38
N PRO A 122 4.09 11.26 3.99
CA PRO A 122 4.12 11.02 5.43
C PRO A 122 5.40 10.28 5.84
N HIS A 123 5.78 10.40 7.12
CA HIS A 123 6.97 9.75 7.65
C HIS A 123 6.85 8.21 7.63
N LEU A 124 5.63 7.70 7.84
CA LEU A 124 5.31 6.28 7.71
C LEU A 124 4.69 5.98 6.34
N THR A 125 5.17 4.89 5.73
CA THR A 125 4.53 4.29 4.55
C THR A 125 3.25 3.57 4.94
N LEU A 126 2.32 3.37 3.98
CA LEU A 126 1.12 2.57 4.22
C LEU A 126 1.44 1.17 4.78
N MET A 127 2.49 0.52 4.30
CA MET A 127 2.92 -0.80 4.79
C MET A 127 3.27 -0.77 6.28
N GLU A 128 3.96 0.28 6.72
CA GLU A 128 4.35 0.46 8.12
C GLU A 128 3.15 0.78 9.01
N GLU A 129 2.21 1.60 8.53
CA GLU A 129 0.97 1.88 9.26
C GLU A 129 0.14 0.59 9.46
N ILE A 130 0.00 -0.24 8.42
CA ILE A 130 -0.69 -1.55 8.51
C ILE A 130 0.03 -2.51 9.46
N LEU A 131 1.37 -2.58 9.39
CA LEU A 131 2.13 -3.41 10.31
C LEU A 131 1.92 -2.94 11.76
N LEU A 132 1.94 -1.63 12.01
CA LEU A 132 1.79 -1.04 13.34
C LEU A 132 0.41 -1.32 13.95
N LEU A 133 -0.65 -1.34 13.13
CA LEU A 133 -2.00 -1.74 13.55
C LEU A 133 -2.08 -3.22 13.98
N GLY A 134 -1.32 -4.10 13.31
CA GLY A 134 -1.27 -5.52 13.65
C GLY A 134 -0.39 -5.86 14.87
N LEU A 135 0.49 -4.95 15.32
CA LEU A 135 1.45 -5.20 16.40
C LEU A 135 0.81 -5.10 17.78
N LYS A 136 1.23 -5.99 18.70
CA LYS A 136 0.96 -5.82 20.14
C LYS A 136 2.01 -4.90 20.77
N ASP A 137 1.55 -3.85 21.46
CA ASP A 137 2.41 -2.75 21.94
C ASP A 137 3.61 -3.20 22.77
N ARG A 138 3.34 -4.02 23.80
CA ARG A 138 4.39 -4.51 24.72
C ARG A 138 5.13 -5.72 24.18
N ALA A 139 4.50 -6.48 23.29
CA ALA A 139 5.01 -7.77 22.87
C ALA A 139 5.95 -7.64 21.67
N GLY A 140 5.72 -6.65 20.79
CA GLY A 140 6.56 -6.38 19.63
C GLY A 140 6.47 -7.43 18.54
N TYR A 141 5.46 -8.29 18.61
CA TYR A 141 5.08 -9.22 17.54
C TYR A 141 3.63 -8.97 17.14
N LEU A 142 3.30 -9.36 15.92
CA LEU A 142 1.95 -9.24 15.37
C LEU A 142 1.01 -10.18 16.11
N SER A 143 -0.23 -9.76 16.34
CA SER A 143 -1.26 -10.64 16.91
C SER A 143 -1.41 -11.93 16.09
N PHE A 144 -1.32 -11.81 14.77
CA PHE A 144 -1.27 -12.94 13.83
C PHE A 144 -0.61 -12.47 12.53
N TRP A 145 0.35 -13.23 11.98
CA TRP A 145 0.86 -13.02 10.62
C TRP A 145 0.28 -14.13 9.75
N ASN A 146 -0.53 -13.75 8.78
CA ASN A 146 -1.21 -14.64 7.85
C ASN A 146 -1.00 -14.21 6.40
N ASP A 147 -1.55 -14.98 5.48
CA ASP A 147 -1.45 -14.70 4.05
C ASP A 147 -2.22 -13.43 3.68
N ASN A 148 -3.29 -13.08 4.41
CA ASN A 148 -4.05 -11.85 4.18
C ASN A 148 -3.21 -10.59 4.43
N ILE A 149 -2.57 -10.43 5.59
CA ILE A 149 -1.68 -9.28 5.84
C ILE A 149 -0.47 -9.32 4.89
N SER A 150 0.06 -10.51 4.59
CA SER A 150 1.17 -10.68 3.65
C SER A 150 0.80 -10.13 2.25
N TYR A 151 -0.34 -10.54 1.70
CA TYR A 151 -0.82 -10.12 0.39
C TYR A 151 -1.24 -8.64 0.38
N ALA A 152 -1.97 -8.20 1.41
CA ALA A 152 -2.38 -6.79 1.57
C ALA A 152 -1.19 -5.82 1.62
N LEU A 153 -0.07 -6.22 2.25
CA LEU A 153 1.16 -5.42 2.26
C LEU A 153 1.74 -5.22 0.85
N ARG A 154 1.59 -6.17 -0.08
CA ARG A 154 2.01 -5.97 -1.49
C ARG A 154 1.08 -5.00 -2.21
N GLY A 155 -0.21 -5.06 -1.93
CA GLY A 155 -1.16 -4.02 -2.35
C GLY A 155 -0.77 -2.63 -1.83
N CYS A 156 -0.39 -2.54 -0.55
CA CYS A 156 0.10 -1.29 0.07
C CYS A 156 1.35 -0.74 -0.63
N ILE A 157 2.30 -1.61 -1.02
CA ILE A 157 3.50 -1.21 -1.75
C ILE A 157 3.13 -0.54 -3.07
N LEU A 158 2.23 -1.13 -3.84
CA LEU A 158 1.79 -0.57 -5.12
C LEU A 158 0.95 0.71 -4.91
N LEU A 159 0.07 0.75 -3.93
CA LEU A 159 -0.72 1.94 -3.58
C LEU A 159 0.21 3.10 -3.19
N GLU A 160 1.23 2.85 -2.38
CA GLU A 160 2.21 3.86 -1.99
C GLU A 160 3.01 4.35 -3.20
N LEU A 161 3.39 3.47 -4.14
CA LEU A 161 4.03 3.88 -5.40
C LEU A 161 3.10 4.76 -6.26
N VAL A 162 1.80 4.48 -6.32
CA VAL A 162 0.83 5.33 -7.01
C VAL A 162 0.73 6.70 -6.33
N LEU A 163 0.61 6.73 -5.00
CA LEU A 163 0.49 7.96 -4.21
C LEU A 163 1.77 8.81 -4.25
N ARG A 164 2.93 8.19 -4.52
CA ARG A 164 4.23 8.84 -4.79
C ARG A 164 4.46 9.12 -6.28
N LYS A 165 3.42 9.00 -7.11
CA LYS A 165 3.42 9.29 -8.56
C LYS A 165 4.50 8.50 -9.33
N ARG A 166 4.80 7.27 -8.91
CA ARG A 166 5.78 6.38 -9.55
C ARG A 166 5.15 5.48 -10.59
N ILE A 167 3.93 5.04 -10.34
CA ILE A 167 3.18 4.15 -11.23
C ILE A 167 1.75 4.67 -11.43
N ALA A 168 1.14 4.31 -12.55
CA ALA A 168 -0.26 4.62 -12.86
C ALA A 168 -0.81 3.58 -13.85
N VAL A 169 -2.12 3.59 -14.09
CA VAL A 169 -2.70 2.78 -15.18
C VAL A 169 -2.30 3.35 -16.54
N THR A 170 -1.97 2.49 -17.49
CA THR A 170 -1.65 2.90 -18.87
C THR A 170 -2.79 3.69 -19.50
N LYS A 171 -2.48 4.80 -20.18
CA LYS A 171 -3.47 5.72 -20.77
C LYS A 171 -4.10 5.21 -22.09
N ASP A 172 -4.24 3.89 -22.27
CA ASP A 172 -4.92 3.29 -23.43
C ASP A 172 -6.45 3.37 -23.28
N PRO A 173 -7.20 4.00 -24.19
CA PRO A 173 -8.67 4.02 -24.15
C PRO A 173 -9.32 2.65 -24.10
N SER A 174 -8.66 1.62 -24.67
CA SER A 174 -9.17 0.26 -24.76
C SER A 174 -9.25 -0.44 -23.39
N ARG A 175 -8.54 0.08 -22.37
CA ARG A 175 -8.52 -0.43 -20.99
C ARG A 175 -9.90 -0.44 -20.32
N ARG A 176 -10.81 0.43 -20.76
CA ARG A 176 -12.17 0.55 -20.20
C ARG A 176 -13.02 -0.70 -20.43
N ARG A 177 -12.61 -1.60 -21.33
CA ARG A 177 -13.24 -2.91 -21.56
C ARG A 177 -12.92 -3.93 -20.47
N PHE A 178 -11.85 -3.71 -19.72
CA PHE A 178 -11.44 -4.60 -18.63
C PHE A 178 -11.93 -4.07 -17.28
N ALA A 179 -12.19 -5.00 -16.37
CA ALA A 179 -12.45 -4.66 -14.98
C ALA A 179 -11.25 -3.91 -14.38
N VAL A 180 -11.49 -3.07 -13.38
CA VAL A 180 -10.49 -2.09 -12.91
C VAL A 180 -9.20 -2.74 -12.40
N GLN A 181 -9.28 -3.89 -11.73
CA GLN A 181 -8.13 -4.65 -11.27
C GLN A 181 -7.30 -5.29 -12.40
N ASP A 182 -7.90 -5.48 -13.57
CA ASP A 182 -7.27 -6.13 -14.73
C ASP A 182 -6.64 -5.11 -15.69
N ARG A 183 -6.63 -3.82 -15.31
CA ARG A 183 -5.98 -2.76 -16.08
C ARG A 183 -4.48 -2.73 -15.82
N ILE A 184 -3.72 -2.50 -16.89
CA ILE A 184 -2.25 -2.54 -16.90
C ILE A 184 -1.67 -1.37 -16.12
N LEU A 185 -0.70 -1.66 -15.25
CA LEU A 185 0.11 -0.66 -14.56
C LEU A 185 1.41 -0.41 -15.32
N GLU A 186 1.77 0.86 -15.45
CA GLU A 186 3.03 1.32 -16.03
C GLU A 186 3.83 2.19 -15.06
N VAL A 187 5.16 2.15 -15.21
CA VAL A 187 6.07 3.01 -14.45
C VAL A 187 6.16 4.38 -15.13
N ILE A 188 5.62 5.41 -14.48
CA ILE A 188 5.66 6.80 -14.96
C ILE A 188 6.82 7.60 -14.34
N GLY A 189 7.32 7.17 -13.18
CA GLY A 189 8.35 7.86 -12.42
C GLY A 189 9.45 6.89 -11.99
N SER A 190 10.69 7.18 -12.36
CA SER A 190 11.81 6.27 -12.14
C SER A 190 12.67 6.61 -10.92
N LYS A 191 12.44 7.75 -10.28
CA LYS A 191 13.20 8.23 -9.12
C LYS A 191 12.99 7.30 -7.92
N MET A 192 14.09 6.94 -7.25
CA MET A 192 14.04 6.16 -6.02
C MET A 192 13.32 6.95 -4.92
N THR A 193 12.67 6.24 -4.02
CA THR A 193 11.84 6.77 -2.94
C THR A 193 12.58 6.85 -1.62
N GLY A 194 13.71 6.13 -1.49
CA GLY A 194 14.44 5.97 -0.22
C GLY A 194 13.91 4.84 0.65
N GLU A 195 12.74 4.27 0.31
CA GLU A 195 12.13 3.15 1.01
C GLU A 195 12.48 1.85 0.29
N VAL A 196 13.19 0.94 0.99
CA VAL A 196 13.83 -0.22 0.36
C VAL A 196 12.83 -1.13 -0.39
N LEU A 197 11.63 -1.32 0.17
CA LEU A 197 10.60 -2.17 -0.45
C LEU A 197 9.98 -1.52 -1.69
N LEU A 198 9.71 -0.20 -1.63
CA LEU A 198 9.19 0.54 -2.78
C LEU A 198 10.20 0.55 -3.93
N ASP A 199 11.48 0.76 -3.61
CA ASP A 199 12.55 0.82 -4.60
C ASP A 199 12.86 -0.54 -5.24
N GLU A 200 12.72 -1.63 -4.47
CA GLU A 200 12.79 -2.99 -5.00
C GLU A 200 11.63 -3.29 -5.95
N ALA A 201 10.39 -3.01 -5.53
CA ALA A 201 9.21 -3.20 -6.38
C ALA A 201 9.33 -2.38 -7.67
N LEU A 202 9.75 -1.11 -7.56
CA LEU A 202 9.96 -0.24 -8.72
C LEU A 202 11.04 -0.76 -9.67
N LYS A 203 12.12 -1.37 -9.16
CA LYS A 203 13.15 -2.01 -10.00
C LYS A 203 12.60 -3.22 -10.74
N VAL A 204 11.85 -4.09 -10.05
CA VAL A 204 11.23 -5.28 -10.65
C VAL A 204 10.24 -4.86 -11.74
N MET A 205 9.39 -3.86 -11.46
CA MET A 205 8.43 -3.35 -12.45
C MET A 205 9.10 -2.79 -13.70
N LYS A 206 10.21 -2.07 -13.56
CA LYS A 206 10.96 -1.54 -14.71
C LYS A 206 11.69 -2.61 -15.52
N ALA A 207 12.14 -3.68 -14.87
CA ALA A 207 12.85 -4.76 -15.53
C ALA A 207 11.90 -5.74 -16.26
N CYS A 208 10.59 -5.62 -16.02
CA CYS A 208 9.58 -6.43 -16.68
C CYS A 208 9.13 -5.76 -17.98
N ASP A 209 9.48 -6.37 -19.11
CA ASP A 209 9.04 -5.91 -20.44
C ASP A 209 7.58 -6.26 -20.74
N GLU A 210 7.02 -7.26 -20.03
CA GLU A 210 5.64 -7.68 -20.21
C GLU A 210 4.67 -6.78 -19.44
N PRO A 211 3.57 -6.31 -20.08
CA PRO A 211 2.55 -5.53 -19.40
C PRO A 211 1.77 -6.40 -18.42
N MET A 212 1.69 -5.97 -17.16
CA MET A 212 0.97 -6.68 -16.10
C MET A 212 -0.11 -5.79 -15.49
N SER A 213 -1.25 -6.40 -15.15
CA SER A 213 -2.38 -5.72 -14.48
C SER A 213 -2.10 -5.42 -13.01
N CYS A 214 -3.01 -4.64 -12.39
CA CYS A 214 -2.98 -4.40 -10.94
C CYS A 214 -3.01 -5.72 -10.16
N SER A 215 -3.96 -6.61 -10.46
CA SER A 215 -4.09 -7.93 -9.84
C SER A 215 -2.82 -8.77 -9.98
N GLN A 216 -2.30 -8.88 -11.19
CA GLN A 216 -1.12 -9.66 -11.47
C GLN A 216 0.12 -9.14 -10.75
N TRP A 217 0.30 -7.83 -10.63
CA TRP A 217 1.43 -7.27 -9.88
C TRP A 217 1.37 -7.64 -8.40
N VAL A 218 0.19 -7.62 -7.77
CA VAL A 218 0.05 -8.04 -6.37
C VAL A 218 0.37 -9.53 -6.22
N ASP A 219 -0.13 -10.39 -7.13
CA ASP A 219 0.15 -11.83 -7.12
C ASP A 219 1.65 -12.13 -7.30
N LEU A 220 2.30 -11.46 -8.26
CA LEU A 220 3.73 -11.61 -8.53
C LEU A 220 4.59 -11.23 -7.31
N LEU A 221 4.32 -10.07 -6.70
CA LEU A 221 5.10 -9.60 -5.55
C LEU A 221 4.83 -10.44 -4.29
N SER A 222 3.67 -11.11 -4.22
CA SER A 222 3.28 -12.00 -3.12
C SER A 222 3.85 -13.41 -3.30
N GLY A 223 4.09 -13.82 -4.55
CA GLY A 223 4.53 -15.18 -4.90
C GLY A 223 3.38 -16.13 -5.22
N GLU A 224 2.17 -15.61 -5.46
CA GLU A 224 0.96 -16.38 -5.79
C GLU A 224 0.89 -16.80 -7.27
N THR A 225 1.96 -16.51 -8.04
CA THR A 225 2.01 -16.83 -9.47
C THR A 225 2.46 -18.27 -9.72
N TRP A 226 1.83 -18.91 -10.71
CA TRP A 226 2.29 -20.20 -11.25
C TRP A 226 3.35 -20.04 -12.36
N ASN A 227 3.70 -18.82 -12.75
CA ASN A 227 4.69 -18.58 -13.81
C ASN A 227 6.12 -18.76 -13.27
N TRP A 228 6.75 -19.89 -13.60
CA TRP A 228 8.12 -20.21 -13.19
C TRP A 228 9.15 -19.14 -13.58
N MET A 229 9.01 -18.49 -14.73
CA MET A 229 9.94 -17.45 -15.17
C MET A 229 9.85 -16.18 -14.31
N LYS A 230 8.74 -15.99 -13.58
CA LYS A 230 8.49 -14.81 -12.74
C LYS A 230 8.54 -15.12 -11.24
N ILE A 231 8.94 -16.34 -10.84
CA ILE A 231 9.05 -16.73 -9.43
C ILE A 231 10.02 -15.84 -8.63
N GLY A 232 11.00 -15.23 -9.33
CA GLY A 232 11.97 -14.31 -8.73
C GLY A 232 11.40 -12.93 -8.36
N PHE A 233 10.15 -12.63 -8.71
CA PHE A 233 9.52 -11.33 -8.48
C PHE A 233 8.97 -11.20 -7.05
N GLN A 234 8.82 -12.33 -6.35
CA GLN A 234 8.33 -12.36 -4.99
C GLN A 234 9.25 -11.54 -4.06
N MET A 235 8.63 -10.61 -3.33
CA MET A 235 9.33 -9.83 -2.33
C MET A 235 9.56 -10.66 -1.08
N LYS A 236 10.82 -10.72 -0.63
CA LYS A 236 11.25 -11.54 0.51
C LYS A 236 11.49 -10.69 1.74
N GLN A 237 11.30 -11.32 2.90
CA GLN A 237 11.61 -10.73 4.22
C GLN A 237 10.88 -9.40 4.46
N VAL A 238 9.65 -9.26 3.94
CA VAL A 238 8.88 -8.01 3.99
C VAL A 238 8.64 -7.61 5.45
N ARG A 239 8.25 -8.55 6.30
CA ARG A 239 7.99 -8.32 7.73
C ARG A 239 9.22 -7.77 8.45
N GLU A 240 10.35 -8.45 8.29
CA GLU A 240 11.61 -8.15 8.96
C GLU A 240 12.13 -6.78 8.51
N ARG A 241 12.01 -6.47 7.23
CA ARG A 241 12.44 -5.19 6.65
C ARG A 241 11.55 -4.04 7.09
N LEU A 242 10.24 -4.23 7.18
CA LEU A 242 9.32 -3.23 7.74
C LEU A 242 9.58 -3.00 9.23
N ALA A 243 9.79 -4.07 10.01
CA ALA A 243 10.14 -3.94 11.43
C ALA A 243 11.46 -3.18 11.61
N LYS A 244 12.47 -3.48 10.78
CA LYS A 244 13.72 -2.73 10.75
C LYS A 244 13.51 -1.26 10.40
N GLY A 245 12.69 -0.95 9.39
CA GLY A 245 12.34 0.43 9.03
C GLY A 245 11.71 1.20 10.18
N LEU A 246 10.76 0.59 10.88
CA LEU A 246 10.12 1.18 12.07
C LEU A 246 11.08 1.36 13.26
N VAL A 247 12.08 0.49 13.43
CA VAL A 247 13.14 0.65 14.43
C VAL A 247 14.07 1.82 14.05
N ASP A 248 14.48 1.89 12.78
CA ASP A 248 15.34 2.95 12.26
C ASP A 248 14.63 4.32 12.34
N LYS A 249 13.30 4.36 12.24
CA LYS A 249 12.43 5.54 12.45
C LYS A 249 12.14 5.85 13.93
N GLY A 250 12.57 5.00 14.87
CA GLY A 250 12.38 5.19 16.31
C GLY A 250 10.98 4.89 16.84
N ILE A 251 10.09 4.33 16.03
CA ILE A 251 8.72 3.96 16.42
C ILE A 251 8.71 2.66 17.21
N LEU A 252 9.56 1.71 16.82
CA LEU A 252 9.85 0.51 17.58
C LEU A 252 11.22 0.63 18.24
N ARG A 253 11.41 -0.09 19.34
CA ARG A 253 12.73 -0.30 19.94
C ARG A 253 13.10 -1.76 19.87
N THR A 254 14.39 -2.06 19.85
CA THR A 254 14.85 -3.45 19.94
C THR A 254 15.06 -3.84 21.40
N GLU A 255 14.34 -4.86 21.84
CA GLU A 255 14.53 -5.49 23.14
C GLU A 255 14.98 -6.93 22.97
N LYS A 256 16.01 -7.31 23.72
CA LYS A 256 16.44 -8.71 23.83
C LYS A 256 15.61 -9.39 24.91
N ARG A 257 14.77 -10.36 24.53
CA ARG A 257 14.07 -11.23 25.47
C ARG A 257 14.83 -12.53 25.63
N ASN A 258 15.20 -12.83 26.88
CA ASN A 258 15.91 -14.05 27.21
C ASN A 258 14.88 -15.15 27.48
N PHE A 259 14.92 -16.22 26.71
CA PHE A 259 14.20 -17.46 26.96
C PHE A 259 15.18 -18.47 27.58
N LEU A 260 14.65 -19.52 28.20
CA LEU A 260 15.47 -20.52 28.91
C LEU A 260 16.58 -21.13 28.04
N LEU A 261 16.36 -21.25 26.72
CA LEU A 261 17.25 -21.93 25.79
C LEU A 261 17.85 -21.02 24.71
N PHE A 262 17.36 -19.79 24.56
CA PHE A 262 17.82 -18.87 23.52
C PHE A 262 17.37 -17.44 23.83
N ASP A 263 18.00 -16.49 23.16
CA ASP A 263 17.57 -15.10 23.20
C ASP A 263 16.86 -14.71 21.91
N MET A 264 15.76 -13.96 22.02
CA MET A 264 14.98 -13.50 20.88
C MET A 264 14.97 -11.97 20.85
N ALA A 265 15.29 -11.40 19.70
CA ALA A 265 15.05 -10.00 19.46
C ALA A 265 13.54 -9.75 19.29
N THR A 266 13.01 -8.79 20.03
CA THR A 266 11.62 -8.34 19.94
C THR A 266 11.58 -6.84 19.70
N HIS A 267 10.52 -6.37 19.05
CA HIS A 267 10.43 -4.98 18.60
C HIS A 267 9.16 -4.29 19.16
N PRO A 268 9.06 -4.07 20.49
CA PRO A 268 7.90 -3.41 21.07
C PRO A 268 7.82 -1.93 20.65
N VAL A 269 6.59 -1.39 20.72
CA VAL A 269 6.30 0.00 20.37
C VAL A 269 6.94 0.93 21.39
N ALA A 270 7.82 1.81 20.91
CA ALA A 270 8.49 2.85 21.68
C ALA A 270 7.70 4.17 21.65
N ASP A 271 7.21 4.55 20.47
CA ASP A 271 6.37 5.72 20.28
C ASP A 271 4.89 5.32 20.15
N THR A 272 4.18 5.36 21.27
CA THR A 272 2.74 5.09 21.30
C THR A 272 1.92 6.21 20.67
N ALA A 273 2.43 7.45 20.64
CA ALA A 273 1.69 8.58 20.09
C ALA A 273 1.54 8.45 18.57
N THR A 274 2.58 8.00 17.87
CA THR A 274 2.50 7.69 16.44
C THR A 274 1.48 6.58 16.17
N LYS A 275 1.47 5.51 16.97
CA LYS A 275 0.47 4.44 16.83
C LYS A 275 -0.96 4.95 17.07
N ASP A 276 -1.17 5.75 18.11
CA ASP A 276 -2.46 6.39 18.40
C ASP A 276 -2.92 7.32 17.28
N ALA A 277 -2.00 7.99 16.59
CA ALA A 277 -2.32 8.82 15.43
C ALA A 277 -2.84 7.98 14.25
N VAL A 278 -2.20 6.84 13.95
CA VAL A 278 -2.66 5.88 12.93
C VAL A 278 -4.06 5.36 13.27
N LEU A 279 -4.29 4.98 14.54
CA LEU A 279 -5.61 4.54 15.02
C LEU A 279 -6.68 5.62 14.83
N LYS A 280 -6.37 6.87 15.21
CA LYS A 280 -7.29 8.01 15.05
C LYS A 280 -7.65 8.26 13.58
N ARG A 281 -6.73 8.07 12.62
CA ARG A 281 -7.06 8.20 11.18
C ARG A 281 -8.20 7.27 10.77
N ILE A 282 -8.12 6.00 11.18
CA ILE A 282 -9.16 4.99 10.90
C ILE A 282 -10.46 5.34 11.62
N LEU A 283 -10.38 5.67 12.92
CA LEU A 283 -11.56 5.97 13.72
C LEU A 283 -12.33 7.18 13.21
N VAL A 284 -11.63 8.22 12.75
CA VAL A 284 -12.29 9.39 12.15
C VAL A 284 -13.17 8.99 10.96
N LEU A 285 -12.77 8.01 10.15
CA LEU A 285 -13.61 7.54 9.04
C LEU A 285 -14.79 6.69 9.51
N LEU A 286 -14.61 5.88 10.56
CA LEU A 286 -15.59 4.87 10.98
C LEU A 286 -16.55 5.32 12.09
N THR A 287 -16.19 6.32 12.89
CA THR A 287 -16.98 6.72 14.07
C THR A 287 -17.39 8.18 14.09
N SER A 288 -16.79 9.04 13.27
CA SER A 288 -17.15 10.46 13.22
C SER A 288 -18.58 10.67 12.72
N SER A 289 -19.39 11.38 13.49
CA SER A 289 -20.74 11.82 13.08
C SER A 289 -20.73 13.14 12.29
N SER A 290 -19.57 13.58 11.82
CA SER A 290 -19.45 14.86 11.12
C SER A 290 -20.00 14.79 9.70
N SER A 291 -20.81 15.79 9.32
CA SER A 291 -21.35 15.96 7.97
C SER A 291 -20.31 16.37 6.92
N SER A 292 -19.05 16.58 7.31
CA SER A 292 -17.96 16.92 6.39
C SER A 292 -16.61 16.40 6.83
N VAL A 293 -15.82 15.92 5.87
CA VAL A 293 -14.46 15.44 6.10
C VAL A 293 -13.45 16.52 5.73
N HIS A 294 -12.75 17.05 6.72
CA HIS A 294 -11.67 18.01 6.49
C HIS A 294 -10.32 17.27 6.38
N ALA A 295 -9.57 17.53 5.30
CA ALA A 295 -8.27 16.90 5.06
C ALA A 295 -7.27 17.09 6.21
N ASN A 296 -7.32 18.26 6.87
CA ASN A 296 -6.46 18.61 8.00
C ASN A 296 -6.73 17.75 9.26
N ILE A 297 -7.73 16.87 9.26
CA ILE A 297 -7.93 15.90 10.36
C ILE A 297 -6.92 14.75 10.28
N PHE A 298 -6.47 14.41 9.08
CA PHE A 298 -5.52 13.33 8.84
C PHE A 298 -4.08 13.86 8.81
N TYR A 299 -3.15 13.06 9.33
CA TYR A 299 -1.71 13.39 9.34
C TYR A 299 -1.44 14.76 10.01
N ARG A 300 -2.03 15.00 11.19
CA ARG A 300 -1.87 16.25 11.96
C ARG A 300 -0.55 16.31 12.72
N GLU A 301 -0.04 15.14 13.09
CA GLU A 301 1.22 14.95 13.78
C GLU A 301 2.42 15.18 12.85
N GLU A 302 2.19 15.10 11.54
CA GLU A 302 3.22 15.34 10.54
C GLU A 302 3.53 16.84 10.44
N LYS A 303 4.82 17.17 10.48
CA LYS A 303 5.30 18.56 10.32
C LYS A 303 5.26 19.02 8.87
N ALA A 304 5.24 18.08 7.93
CA ALA A 304 5.30 18.33 6.50
C ALA A 304 3.90 18.46 5.89
N ASP A 305 3.79 19.10 4.73
CA ASP A 305 2.51 19.21 4.03
C ASP A 305 2.22 17.95 3.22
N VAL A 306 1.68 16.94 3.90
CA VAL A 306 1.35 15.65 3.29
C VAL A 306 0.31 15.82 2.18
N THR A 307 0.64 15.30 1.00
CA THR A 307 -0.27 15.25 -0.15
C THR A 307 -1.24 14.09 -0.06
N PHE A 308 -2.44 14.28 -0.61
CA PHE A 308 -3.50 13.26 -0.71
C PHE A 308 -3.94 12.69 0.64
N ARG A 309 -4.07 13.54 1.68
CA ARG A 309 -4.31 13.11 3.07
C ARG A 309 -5.56 12.25 3.22
N VAL A 310 -6.64 12.61 2.52
CA VAL A 310 -7.92 11.89 2.61
C VAL A 310 -7.83 10.59 1.84
N THR A 311 -7.24 10.61 0.65
CA THR A 311 -7.02 9.40 -0.16
C THR A 311 -6.10 8.40 0.55
N ARG A 312 -5.07 8.87 1.26
CA ARG A 312 -4.19 8.02 2.08
C ARG A 312 -4.93 7.39 3.24
N ALA A 313 -5.79 8.14 3.94
CA ALA A 313 -6.64 7.61 4.99
C ALA A 313 -7.64 6.56 4.48
N LEU A 314 -8.21 6.77 3.29
CA LEU A 314 -9.03 5.77 2.59
C LEU A 314 -8.22 4.50 2.32
N CYS A 315 -7.04 4.61 1.69
CA CYS A 315 -6.18 3.46 1.42
C CYS A 315 -5.81 2.71 2.70
N LEU A 316 -5.45 3.44 3.76
CA LEU A 316 -5.14 2.85 5.08
C LEU A 316 -6.33 2.04 5.61
N LEU A 317 -7.55 2.58 5.58
CA LEU A 317 -8.75 1.90 6.04
C LEU A 317 -9.01 0.62 5.23
N CYS A 318 -9.02 0.73 3.90
CA CYS A 318 -9.28 -0.40 3.00
C CYS A 318 -8.22 -1.50 3.14
N CYS A 319 -6.94 -1.12 3.25
CA CYS A 319 -5.85 -2.08 3.48
C CYS A 319 -5.92 -2.71 4.87
N ALA A 320 -6.33 -1.97 5.91
CA ALA A 320 -6.48 -2.52 7.25
C ALA A 320 -7.64 -3.53 7.33
N PHE A 321 -8.72 -3.25 6.59
CA PHE A 321 -9.84 -4.17 6.40
C PHE A 321 -9.38 -5.45 5.68
N ALA A 322 -8.79 -5.34 4.49
CA ALA A 322 -8.32 -6.50 3.72
C ALA A 322 -7.21 -7.32 4.41
N ALA A 323 -6.37 -6.67 5.22
CA ALA A 323 -5.33 -7.34 6.00
C ALA A 323 -5.84 -8.05 7.26
N ASN A 324 -7.14 -7.97 7.58
CA ASN A 324 -7.74 -8.47 8.82
C ASN A 324 -7.07 -7.93 10.10
N VAL A 325 -6.65 -6.65 10.08
CA VAL A 325 -6.06 -5.96 11.24
C VAL A 325 -6.91 -4.79 11.75
N LEU A 326 -8.02 -4.47 11.06
CA LEU A 326 -8.93 -3.39 11.43
C LEU A 326 -9.51 -3.56 12.84
N GLU A 327 -9.83 -4.79 13.26
CA GLU A 327 -10.41 -5.07 14.58
C GLU A 327 -9.56 -4.51 15.73
N ASN A 328 -8.23 -4.55 15.59
CA ASN A 328 -7.30 -4.04 16.60
C ASN A 328 -7.53 -2.55 16.89
N ALA A 329 -8.01 -1.78 15.90
CA ALA A 329 -8.32 -0.37 16.07
C ALA A 329 -9.67 -0.10 16.76
N LEU A 330 -10.58 -1.08 16.72
CA LEU A 330 -11.95 -0.95 17.18
C LEU A 330 -12.19 -1.57 18.56
N THR A 331 -11.16 -2.10 19.20
CA THR A 331 -11.24 -2.82 20.49
C THR A 331 -11.88 -2.03 21.63
N HIS A 332 -11.82 -0.69 21.59
CA HIS A 332 -12.41 0.20 22.60
C HIS A 332 -13.91 0.50 22.36
N LEU A 333 -14.47 0.07 21.22
CA LEU A 333 -15.87 0.29 20.88
C LEU A 333 -16.77 -0.83 21.44
N THR A 334 -18.05 -0.52 21.63
CA THR A 334 -19.08 -1.51 21.96
C THR A 334 -19.21 -2.54 20.83
N TYR A 335 -19.80 -3.70 21.13
CA TYR A 335 -20.00 -4.74 20.11
C TYR A 335 -20.82 -4.22 18.92
N GLU A 336 -21.93 -3.52 19.18
CA GLU A 336 -22.78 -2.91 18.14
C GLU A 336 -22.02 -1.89 17.29
N ALA A 337 -21.26 -0.98 17.92
CA ALA A 337 -20.45 -0.01 17.19
C ALA A 337 -19.32 -0.67 16.37
N ARG A 338 -18.81 -1.85 16.78
CA ARG A 338 -17.84 -2.59 15.98
C ARG A 338 -18.48 -3.17 14.72
N GLU A 339 -19.63 -3.82 14.84
CA GLU A 339 -20.36 -4.37 13.69
C GLU A 339 -20.70 -3.26 12.68
N THR A 340 -21.22 -2.13 13.15
CA THR A 340 -21.50 -0.97 12.27
C THR A 340 -20.23 -0.42 11.62
N ALA A 341 -19.10 -0.35 12.35
CA ALA A 341 -17.83 0.10 11.79
C ALA A 341 -17.30 -0.87 10.70
N PHE A 342 -17.48 -2.18 10.87
CA PHE A 342 -17.11 -3.18 9.87
C PHE A 342 -17.98 -3.08 8.62
N GLN A 343 -19.30 -2.99 8.78
CA GLN A 343 -20.20 -2.78 7.64
C GLN A 343 -19.84 -1.49 6.89
N LYS A 344 -19.47 -0.44 7.63
CA LYS A 344 -19.05 0.82 7.03
C LYS A 344 -17.74 0.70 6.25
N ALA A 345 -16.77 -0.05 6.77
CA ALA A 345 -15.51 -0.31 6.07
C ALA A 345 -15.76 -1.09 4.77
N ASP A 346 -16.66 -2.08 4.79
CA ASP A 346 -17.08 -2.85 3.62
C ASP A 346 -17.79 -1.97 2.57
N ASP A 347 -18.76 -1.14 2.99
CA ASP A 347 -19.45 -0.19 2.10
C ASP A 347 -18.45 0.77 1.43
N ILE A 348 -17.50 1.32 2.20
CA ILE A 348 -16.44 2.18 1.68
C ILE A 348 -15.53 1.39 0.71
N MET A 349 -15.14 0.16 1.06
CA MET A 349 -14.32 -0.67 0.18
C MET A 349 -15.00 -0.86 -1.17
N ASN A 350 -16.27 -1.29 -1.17
CA ASN A 350 -17.05 -1.57 -2.38
C ASN A 350 -17.26 -0.33 -3.25
N GLU A 351 -17.52 0.84 -2.64
CA GLU A 351 -17.75 2.08 -3.37
C GLU A 351 -16.47 2.65 -4.01
N PHE A 352 -15.32 2.50 -3.36
CA PHE A 352 -14.04 3.06 -3.82
C PHE A 352 -13.15 2.06 -4.59
N SER A 353 -13.48 0.76 -4.59
CA SER A 353 -12.81 -0.28 -5.36
C SER A 353 -13.38 -0.46 -6.78
N GLN A 354 -13.94 0.60 -7.37
CA GLN A 354 -14.50 0.60 -8.71
C GLN A 354 -14.14 1.89 -9.44
N TRP A 355 -14.32 1.91 -10.76
CA TRP A 355 -13.99 3.07 -11.59
C TRP A 355 -15.15 3.46 -12.51
N PRO A 356 -15.66 4.71 -12.43
CA PRO A 356 -15.34 5.78 -11.47
C PRO A 356 -15.57 5.41 -10.00
N MET A 357 -14.82 6.00 -9.05
CA MET A 357 -15.01 5.71 -7.62
C MET A 357 -16.27 6.40 -7.09
N ALA A 358 -16.98 5.74 -6.17
CA ALA A 358 -18.21 6.23 -5.54
C ALA A 358 -19.25 6.75 -6.56
N PRO A 359 -19.63 5.95 -7.58
CA PRO A 359 -20.43 6.40 -8.72
C PRO A 359 -21.83 6.89 -8.34
N GLN A 360 -22.37 6.43 -7.20
CA GLN A 360 -23.69 6.85 -6.69
C GLN A 360 -23.69 8.26 -6.11
N THR A 361 -22.51 8.88 -5.93
CA THR A 361 -22.40 10.22 -5.38
C THR A 361 -22.78 11.29 -6.41
N PRO A 362 -23.33 12.45 -5.98
CA PRO A 362 -23.69 13.54 -6.89
C PRO A 362 -22.52 13.94 -7.80
N GLY A 363 -22.79 13.96 -9.11
CA GLY A 363 -21.78 14.17 -10.15
C GLY A 363 -21.17 12.89 -10.72
N GLY A 364 -21.67 11.71 -10.36
CA GLY A 364 -21.31 10.42 -10.96
C GLY A 364 -20.03 9.78 -10.40
N GLY A 365 -19.52 10.26 -9.27
CA GLY A 365 -18.28 9.76 -8.65
C GLY A 365 -17.01 10.55 -8.98
N ILE A 366 -15.86 10.01 -8.58
CA ILE A 366 -14.52 10.55 -8.83
C ILE A 366 -13.98 9.89 -10.10
N GLY A 367 -13.54 10.71 -11.06
CA GLY A 367 -13.12 10.24 -12.39
C GLY A 367 -14.25 10.07 -13.40
N ALA A 368 -15.48 10.46 -13.05
CA ALA A 368 -16.59 10.50 -13.99
C ALA A 368 -16.44 11.67 -14.97
N ALA A 369 -16.73 11.42 -16.24
CA ALA A 369 -16.85 12.49 -17.22
C ALA A 369 -18.03 13.40 -16.83
N PRO A 370 -17.90 14.73 -16.95
CA PRO A 370 -19.02 15.63 -16.71
C PRO A 370 -20.13 15.29 -17.72
N THR A 371 -21.20 14.65 -17.26
CA THR A 371 -22.38 14.46 -18.10
C THR A 371 -23.11 15.80 -18.21
N ALA A 372 -23.56 16.16 -19.41
CA ALA A 372 -24.29 17.41 -19.67
C ALA A 372 -25.55 17.59 -18.80
N ALA A 373 -26.01 16.52 -18.13
CA ALA A 373 -27.11 16.54 -17.18
C ALA A 373 -26.81 17.30 -15.87
N SER A 374 -25.54 17.53 -15.53
CA SER A 374 -25.16 18.31 -14.33
C SER A 374 -25.10 19.83 -14.57
N ALA A 375 -25.24 20.29 -15.82
CA ALA A 375 -25.19 21.72 -16.18
C ALA A 375 -26.58 22.37 -16.35
N SER A 376 -27.66 21.58 -16.40
CA SER A 376 -29.02 22.11 -16.33
C SER A 376 -29.46 22.15 -14.88
N GLY A 377 -29.35 23.34 -14.26
CA GLY A 377 -29.97 23.61 -12.98
C GLY A 377 -31.41 23.10 -12.96
N ALA A 378 -31.75 22.37 -11.89
CA ALA A 378 -33.10 21.92 -11.62
C ALA A 378 -34.01 23.13 -11.45
N ARG A 379 -34.47 23.66 -12.58
CA ARG A 379 -35.67 24.50 -12.66
C ARG A 379 -36.83 23.57 -12.30
N MET A 380 -37.39 23.81 -11.13
CA MET A 380 -38.77 23.44 -10.82
C MET A 380 -39.65 23.79 -12.02
N ASN A 381 -40.36 22.80 -12.55
CA ASN A 381 -41.67 23.04 -13.11
C ASN A 381 -42.52 21.80 -12.84
N GLY A 382 -43.48 21.95 -11.93
CA GLY A 382 -44.48 20.95 -11.65
C GLY A 382 -45.50 20.86 -12.80
N THR A 383 -45.98 19.65 -13.03
CA THR A 383 -47.41 19.27 -13.00
C THR A 383 -47.48 17.79 -13.37
N GLY A 384 -47.65 16.94 -12.36
CA GLY A 384 -47.90 15.51 -12.50
C GLY A 384 -48.58 15.04 -11.21
N ILE A 385 -49.90 15.13 -11.20
CA ILE A 385 -50.75 14.60 -10.14
C ILE A 385 -50.85 13.09 -10.39
N GLY A 386 -50.46 12.27 -9.41
CA GLY A 386 -50.70 10.83 -9.46
C GLY A 386 -49.82 9.99 -8.53
N GLU A 387 -50.35 9.74 -7.33
CA GLU A 387 -50.29 8.44 -6.65
C GLU A 387 -49.03 8.08 -5.80
N GLY A 388 -49.24 8.01 -4.47
CA GLY A 388 -48.46 7.13 -3.61
C GLY A 388 -47.25 7.71 -2.85
N SER A 389 -47.38 8.88 -2.22
CA SER A 389 -46.41 9.34 -1.22
C SER A 389 -46.57 8.51 0.06
N VAL A 390 -45.93 7.36 0.13
CA VAL A 390 -45.61 6.72 1.41
C VAL A 390 -44.51 7.57 2.01
N LEU A 391 -44.89 8.44 2.96
CA LEU A 391 -43.98 9.03 3.92
C LEU A 391 -43.34 7.88 4.70
N THR A 392 -42.22 7.37 4.21
CA THR A 392 -41.25 6.74 5.11
C THR A 392 -40.63 7.89 5.88
N ASP A 393 -41.15 8.14 7.09
CA ASP A 393 -40.35 8.68 8.18
C ASP A 393 -39.17 7.71 8.39
N THR A 394 -38.14 7.86 7.56
CA THR A 394 -36.84 7.30 7.86
C THR A 394 -36.33 8.11 9.03
N TYR A 395 -36.43 7.54 10.22
CA TYR A 395 -35.50 7.81 11.29
C TYR A 395 -34.12 8.00 10.64
N GLU A 396 -33.61 9.23 10.61
CA GLU A 396 -32.19 9.48 10.40
C GLU A 396 -31.50 8.84 11.60
N GLU A 397 -31.35 7.53 11.54
CA GLU A 397 -30.41 6.81 12.36
C GLU A 397 -29.08 7.48 12.05
N ALA A 398 -28.55 8.22 13.02
CA ALA A 398 -27.30 8.94 12.87
C ALA A 398 -26.22 7.91 12.53
N SER A 399 -26.01 7.69 11.23
CA SER A 399 -25.13 6.65 10.71
C SER A 399 -23.75 6.95 11.26
N MET A 400 -23.27 6.07 12.12
CA MET A 400 -21.96 6.21 12.72
C MET A 400 -20.90 6.17 11.61
N GLY A 401 -19.97 7.12 11.64
CA GLY A 401 -18.91 7.23 10.65
C GLY A 401 -19.25 8.12 9.45
N VAL A 402 -18.22 8.41 8.67
CA VAL A 402 -18.28 9.31 7.52
C VAL A 402 -19.08 8.69 6.39
N GLY A 403 -20.08 9.38 5.85
CA GLY A 403 -20.81 8.91 4.67
C GLY A 403 -19.97 8.87 3.38
N VAL A 404 -20.30 7.95 2.48
CA VAL A 404 -19.59 7.76 1.19
C VAL A 404 -19.57 9.04 0.37
N THR A 405 -20.68 9.79 0.37
CA THR A 405 -20.79 11.06 -0.34
C THR A 405 -19.88 12.14 0.24
N GLU A 406 -19.77 12.23 1.57
CA GLU A 406 -18.87 13.16 2.26
C GLU A 406 -17.41 12.83 1.98
N LEU A 407 -17.07 11.54 2.04
CA LEU A 407 -15.73 11.06 1.75
C LEU A 407 -15.35 11.32 0.29
N ALA A 408 -16.23 11.02 -0.66
CA ALA A 408 -16.01 11.26 -2.08
C ALA A 408 -15.83 12.75 -2.39
N ARG A 409 -16.60 13.62 -1.74
CA ARG A 409 -16.46 15.08 -1.85
C ARG A 409 -15.08 15.53 -1.36
N ALA A 410 -14.59 15.01 -0.24
CA ALA A 410 -13.28 15.35 0.29
C ALA A 410 -12.14 14.83 -0.59
N ILE A 411 -12.26 13.60 -1.11
CA ILE A 411 -11.30 13.01 -2.05
C ILE A 411 -11.27 13.75 -3.38
N ARG A 412 -12.38 14.35 -3.84
CA ARG A 412 -12.40 15.16 -5.07
C ARG A 412 -11.40 16.33 -5.03
N ASN A 413 -11.11 16.88 -3.85
CA ASN A 413 -10.07 17.89 -3.68
C ASN A 413 -8.66 17.32 -3.88
N ASP A 414 -8.40 16.12 -3.35
CA ASP A 414 -7.15 15.40 -3.55
C ASP A 414 -7.00 14.97 -5.02
N TYR A 415 -8.08 14.51 -5.65
CA TYR A 415 -8.15 14.14 -7.07
C TYR A 415 -7.82 15.30 -8.01
N SER A 416 -8.25 16.53 -7.68
CA SER A 416 -7.97 17.72 -8.51
C SER A 416 -6.48 18.02 -8.70
N LYS A 417 -5.61 17.45 -7.85
CA LYS A 417 -4.15 17.61 -7.85
C LYS A 417 -3.41 16.41 -8.48
N ALA A 418 -4.14 15.44 -9.02
CA ALA A 418 -3.60 14.17 -9.50
C ALA A 418 -4.03 13.86 -10.94
N ASP A 419 -3.34 12.89 -11.54
CA ASP A 419 -3.71 12.34 -12.84
C ASP A 419 -4.86 11.32 -12.67
N GLU A 420 -5.79 11.30 -13.63
CA GLU A 420 -6.89 10.32 -13.67
C GLU A 420 -6.40 8.87 -13.55
N SER A 421 -5.33 8.54 -14.26
CA SER A 421 -4.74 7.20 -14.29
C SER A 421 -4.14 6.77 -12.94
N GLN A 422 -3.81 7.70 -12.04
CA GLN A 422 -3.36 7.37 -10.69
C GLN A 422 -4.53 6.90 -9.84
N TYR A 423 -5.64 7.63 -9.86
CA TYR A 423 -6.84 7.22 -9.11
C TYR A 423 -7.47 5.96 -9.70
N GLU A 424 -7.39 5.77 -11.02
CA GLU A 424 -7.79 4.52 -11.66
C GLU A 424 -6.93 3.34 -11.17
N ALA A 425 -5.63 3.54 -10.95
CA ALA A 425 -4.74 2.54 -10.35
C ALA A 425 -5.10 2.26 -8.88
N ILE A 426 -5.41 3.31 -8.09
CA ILE A 426 -5.85 3.13 -6.70
C ILE A 426 -7.12 2.26 -6.66
N ALA A 427 -8.13 2.58 -7.46
CA ALA A 427 -9.35 1.77 -7.54
C ALA A 427 -9.06 0.32 -7.94
N GLY A 428 -8.16 0.11 -8.92
CA GLY A 428 -7.74 -1.22 -9.37
C GLY A 428 -7.08 -2.05 -8.28
N LEU A 429 -6.17 -1.44 -7.51
CA LEU A 429 -5.48 -2.10 -6.40
C LEU A 429 -6.43 -2.38 -5.23
N LEU A 430 -7.32 -1.43 -4.90
CA LEU A 430 -8.37 -1.67 -3.91
C LEU A 430 -9.30 -2.81 -4.36
N ALA A 431 -9.67 -2.88 -5.64
CA ALA A 431 -10.49 -3.98 -6.16
C ALA A 431 -9.79 -5.35 -6.09
N THR A 432 -8.47 -5.39 -6.27
CA THR A 432 -7.69 -6.61 -6.02
C THR A 432 -7.78 -7.03 -4.55
N LEU A 433 -7.61 -6.08 -3.63
CA LEU A 433 -7.67 -6.35 -2.19
C LEU A 433 -9.08 -6.71 -1.69
N ALA A 434 -10.13 -6.15 -2.28
CA ALA A 434 -11.52 -6.46 -1.92
C ALA A 434 -11.88 -7.93 -2.19
N LYS A 435 -11.23 -8.56 -3.17
CA LYS A 435 -11.51 -9.94 -3.58
C LYS A 435 -10.78 -10.98 -2.73
N MET A 436 -9.98 -10.58 -1.76
CA MET A 436 -9.20 -11.50 -0.93
C MET A 436 -10.08 -12.47 -0.15
N ASP A 437 -11.27 -12.06 0.29
CA ASP A 437 -12.23 -12.94 0.97
C ASP A 437 -12.82 -14.03 0.06
N SER A 438 -12.71 -13.89 -1.26
CA SER A 438 -13.13 -14.92 -2.23
C SER A 438 -12.04 -15.95 -2.56
N LEU A 439 -10.84 -15.81 -1.99
CA LEU A 439 -9.70 -16.73 -2.19
C LEU A 439 -9.64 -17.84 -1.12
N ILE A 440 -10.51 -17.79 -0.12
CA ILE A 440 -10.70 -18.78 0.95
C ILE A 440 -11.99 -19.54 0.67
#